data_AF-A0A4R1WZ78-F1
#
_entry.id   AF-A0A4R1WZ78-F1
#
_cell.length_a   1.000
_cell.length_b   1.000
_cell.length_c   1.000
_cell.angle_alpha   90.00
_cell.angle_beta   90.00
_cell.angle_gamma   90.00
#
_symmetry.space_group_name_H-M   'P 1'
#
loop_
_entity.id
_entity.type
_entity.pdbx_description
1 polymer ?
#
loop_
_entity_poly.entity_id
_entity_poly.type
_entity_poly.pdbx_seq_one_letter_code
_entity_poly.pdbx_strand_id
1 'polypeptide(L)'
;MNLAKPISAYLQRRVSSLEPRAYVLGLSPWKAFIRHWLAGETVVQWNRNMSRLKFHTLVAPALRLRKGSKVYVWGYKIPAFVEDFCEKHGIALIRVEDGFLRSIALGATKAPPISLCFDRGGMYFDATQPSDLEQILQTYDFSADPALLDRARRGIDSLVASRLSKYNTSRDIDIASIYGPKTRRRILVVGQVEGDASILKGCDRKIDNNDLVRVAAAENPDAQIIYKPHPELLHGTRPYQSDPRDVRHLAMILKEDITLADAFETVDHVYTITSLSGFEALIRGIPVTCLGMPFYAGWGATDDRQLCPRRTVRRSTTEIFAAAYILYPRYFDPSLRTELDFEGALALLAGMRQRQGEASALAGKVSRR
;
A
#
# COMPACT_ATOMS: atom_id res chain seq x y z
N MET A 1 66.10 -2.35 -13.66
CA MET A 1 64.77 -2.32 -14.32
C MET A 1 63.81 -3.18 -13.52
N ASN A 2 62.98 -2.56 -12.67
CA ASN A 2 62.04 -3.25 -11.79
C ASN A 2 60.64 -3.21 -12.43
N LEU A 3 60.32 -4.19 -13.28
CA LEU A 3 59.06 -4.31 -14.04
C LEU A 3 58.00 -5.13 -13.29
N ALA A 4 57.78 -4.80 -12.02
CA ALA A 4 56.73 -5.41 -11.21
C ALA A 4 56.03 -4.37 -10.33
N LYS A 5 55.21 -3.50 -10.96
CA LYS A 5 54.05 -2.87 -10.31
C LYS A 5 52.78 -3.34 -11.03
N PRO A 6 51.68 -3.57 -10.29
CA PRO A 6 51.01 -4.85 -10.37
C PRO A 6 49.78 -4.80 -11.27
N ILE A 7 49.59 -5.86 -12.08
CA ILE A 7 48.34 -6.16 -12.82
C ILE A 7 47.11 -6.05 -11.90
N SER A 8 47.29 -6.29 -10.60
CA SER A 8 46.29 -6.12 -9.53
C SER A 8 45.70 -4.69 -9.44
N ALA A 9 46.52 -3.63 -9.55
CA ALA A 9 46.03 -2.25 -9.43
C ALA A 9 45.23 -1.82 -10.67
N TYR A 10 45.62 -2.29 -11.85
CA TYR A 10 44.89 -2.03 -13.11
C TYR A 10 43.55 -2.77 -13.15
N LEU A 11 43.51 -4.04 -12.73
CA LEU A 11 42.27 -4.82 -12.60
C LEU A 11 41.36 -4.25 -11.50
N GLN A 12 41.90 -3.84 -10.34
CA GLN A 12 41.12 -3.16 -9.31
C GLN A 12 40.51 -1.85 -9.82
N ARG A 13 41.25 -1.08 -10.62
CA ARG A 13 40.79 0.18 -11.23
C ARG A 13 39.72 -0.03 -12.31
N ARG A 14 39.75 -1.18 -13.02
CA ARG A 14 38.73 -1.59 -13.99
C ARG A 14 37.49 -2.21 -13.34
N VAL A 15 37.63 -2.84 -12.18
CA VAL A 15 36.51 -3.32 -11.36
C VAL A 15 35.82 -2.15 -10.65
N SER A 16 36.58 -1.13 -10.20
CA SER A 16 36.02 0.12 -9.68
C SER A 16 35.40 1.01 -10.76
N SER A 17 35.57 0.69 -12.05
CA SER A 17 34.99 1.42 -13.19
C SER A 17 33.76 0.72 -13.78
N LEU A 18 33.24 -0.34 -13.14
CA LEU A 18 32.01 -0.96 -13.62
C LEU A 18 30.80 -0.17 -13.09
N GLU A 19 30.03 0.38 -14.03
CA GLU A 19 28.83 1.15 -13.72
C GLU A 19 27.86 0.37 -12.81
N PRO A 20 27.32 1.02 -11.76
CA PRO A 20 26.29 0.46 -10.90
C PRO A 20 25.06 -0.03 -11.69
N ARG A 21 24.38 -1.04 -11.18
CA ARG A 21 23.16 -1.58 -11.81
C ARG A 21 22.02 -1.76 -10.81
N ALA A 22 20.80 -1.74 -11.36
CA ALA A 22 19.58 -2.07 -10.65
C ALA A 22 19.25 -3.56 -10.81
N TYR A 23 19.42 -4.34 -9.76
CA TYR A 23 19.10 -5.77 -9.78
C TYR A 23 17.66 -5.99 -9.30
N VAL A 24 16.74 -6.20 -10.24
CA VAL A 24 15.33 -6.48 -9.93
C VAL A 24 15.14 -7.99 -9.79
N LEU A 25 14.89 -8.46 -8.57
CA LEU A 25 14.84 -9.90 -8.26
C LEU A 25 13.43 -10.32 -7.81
N GLY A 26 12.95 -11.45 -8.32
CA GLY A 26 11.71 -12.10 -7.83
C GLY A 26 10.40 -11.47 -8.33
N LEU A 27 10.46 -10.40 -9.12
CA LEU A 27 9.28 -9.83 -9.76
C LEU A 27 8.72 -10.77 -10.84
N SER A 28 7.40 -10.87 -10.90
CA SER A 28 6.71 -11.61 -11.96
C SER A 28 6.96 -10.96 -13.33
N PRO A 29 7.03 -11.72 -14.43
CA PRO A 29 7.33 -11.18 -15.77
C PRO A 29 6.45 -10.01 -16.21
N TRP A 30 5.17 -10.00 -15.82
CA TRP A 30 4.25 -8.91 -16.15
C TRP A 30 4.66 -7.55 -15.52
N LYS A 31 5.48 -7.55 -14.46
CA LYS A 31 6.01 -6.35 -13.82
C LYS A 31 7.25 -5.79 -14.52
N ALA A 32 7.40 -6.04 -15.82
CA ALA A 32 8.47 -5.46 -16.65
C ALA A 32 8.41 -3.93 -16.67
N PHE A 33 7.25 -3.33 -16.36
CA PHE A 33 7.06 -1.88 -16.23
C PHE A 33 8.03 -1.22 -15.24
N ILE A 34 8.57 -1.97 -14.26
CA ILE A 34 9.51 -1.43 -13.25
C ILE A 34 10.74 -0.76 -13.88
N ARG A 35 11.13 -1.15 -15.11
CA ARG A 35 12.23 -0.51 -15.85
C ARG A 35 11.95 0.96 -16.15
N HIS A 36 10.68 1.34 -16.32
CA HIS A 36 10.28 2.73 -16.56
C HIS A 36 10.44 3.58 -15.29
N TRP A 37 10.28 2.97 -14.11
CA TRP A 37 10.42 3.64 -12.81
C TRP A 37 11.88 3.85 -12.39
N LEU A 38 12.79 3.04 -12.95
CA LEU A 38 14.22 3.10 -12.70
C LEU A 38 14.95 3.75 -13.89
N ALA A 39 14.33 4.76 -14.49
CA ALA A 39 14.92 5.52 -15.59
C ALA A 39 16.30 6.06 -15.18
N GLY A 40 17.30 5.87 -16.04
CA GLY A 40 18.69 6.20 -15.75
C GLY A 40 19.51 5.08 -15.07
N GLU A 41 18.88 4.03 -14.53
CA GLU A 41 19.60 2.86 -14.03
C GLU A 41 19.67 1.75 -15.11
N THR A 42 20.83 1.09 -15.23
CA THR A 42 20.93 -0.13 -16.06
C THR A 42 20.27 -1.30 -15.32
N VAL A 43 19.05 -1.66 -15.74
CA VAL A 43 18.24 -2.68 -15.06
C VAL A 43 18.60 -4.09 -15.50
N VAL A 44 18.95 -4.94 -14.52
CA VAL A 44 19.13 -6.38 -14.68
C VAL A 44 17.99 -7.08 -13.94
N GLN A 45 17.08 -7.69 -14.69
CA GLN A 45 15.90 -8.33 -14.13
C GLN A 45 16.04 -9.85 -14.14
N TRP A 46 15.85 -10.47 -12.97
CA TRP A 46 15.75 -11.91 -12.82
C TRP A 46 14.32 -12.30 -12.44
N ASN A 47 13.71 -13.11 -13.30
CA ASN A 47 12.35 -13.61 -13.14
C ASN A 47 12.24 -14.58 -11.93
N ARG A 48 11.00 -14.90 -11.56
CA ARG A 48 10.66 -15.75 -10.41
C ARG A 48 11.42 -17.08 -10.41
N ASN A 49 11.73 -17.57 -9.20
CA ASN A 49 12.52 -18.78 -8.86
C ASN A 49 14.05 -18.56 -8.81
N MET A 50 14.48 -17.66 -7.91
CA MET A 50 15.89 -17.52 -7.54
C MET A 50 16.28 -18.62 -6.55
N SER A 51 17.09 -19.59 -6.99
CA SER A 51 17.70 -20.58 -6.08
C SER A 51 18.96 -20.02 -5.43
N ARG A 52 19.34 -20.58 -4.27
CA ARG A 52 20.58 -20.21 -3.57
C ARG A 52 21.80 -20.35 -4.48
N LEU A 53 21.88 -21.45 -5.25
CA LEU A 53 22.98 -21.69 -6.19
C LEU A 53 23.03 -20.61 -7.27
N LYS A 54 21.93 -20.35 -7.98
CA LYS A 54 21.86 -19.33 -9.06
C LYS A 54 22.24 -17.95 -8.55
N PHE A 55 21.76 -17.57 -7.37
CA PHE A 55 22.09 -16.29 -6.77
C PHE A 55 23.59 -16.17 -6.50
N HIS A 56 24.19 -17.16 -5.82
CA HIS A 56 25.60 -17.10 -5.44
C HIS A 56 26.57 -17.24 -6.62
N THR A 57 26.15 -17.87 -7.73
CA THR A 57 26.99 -18.02 -8.92
C THR A 57 26.84 -16.88 -9.92
N LEU A 58 25.64 -16.31 -10.10
CA LEU A 58 25.36 -15.37 -11.19
C LEU A 58 25.11 -13.94 -10.72
N VAL A 59 24.52 -13.74 -9.55
CA VAL A 59 24.08 -12.41 -9.08
C VAL A 59 25.04 -11.83 -8.04
N ALA A 60 25.33 -12.59 -6.99
CA ALA A 60 26.20 -12.18 -5.88
C ALA A 60 27.61 -11.72 -6.34
N PRO A 61 28.30 -12.40 -7.27
CA PRO A 61 29.61 -11.94 -7.73
C PRO A 61 29.49 -10.60 -8.47
N ALA A 62 28.46 -10.43 -9.29
CA ALA A 62 28.24 -9.21 -10.05
C ALA A 62 27.90 -8.01 -9.15
N LEU A 63 27.08 -8.23 -8.11
CA LEU A 63 26.78 -7.23 -7.07
C LEU A 63 28.03 -6.81 -6.29
N ARG A 64 28.93 -7.74 -5.97
CA ARG A 64 30.18 -7.43 -5.25
C ARG A 64 31.18 -6.65 -6.09
N LEU A 65 31.26 -6.94 -7.39
CA LEU A 65 32.16 -6.27 -8.32
C LEU A 65 31.68 -4.85 -8.66
N ARG A 66 30.36 -4.63 -8.78
CA ARG A 66 29.76 -3.33 -9.15
C ARG A 66 29.32 -2.57 -7.91
N LYS A 67 30.27 -1.89 -7.27
CA LYS A 67 30.00 -1.02 -6.10
C LYS A 67 28.91 0.00 -6.43
N GLY A 68 28.02 0.28 -5.47
CA GLY A 68 26.87 1.17 -5.66
C GLY A 68 25.64 0.54 -6.32
N SER A 69 25.71 -0.74 -6.74
CA SER A 69 24.53 -1.46 -7.24
C SER A 69 23.48 -1.62 -6.15
N LYS A 70 22.21 -1.62 -6.56
CA LYS A 70 21.05 -1.77 -5.68
C LYS A 70 20.28 -3.03 -6.05
N VAL A 71 19.62 -3.63 -5.06
CA VAL A 71 18.71 -4.75 -5.26
C VAL A 71 17.28 -4.27 -5.02
N TYR A 72 16.38 -4.53 -5.96
CA TYR A 72 14.96 -4.20 -5.87
C TYR A 72 14.13 -5.49 -5.79
N VAL A 73 13.24 -5.57 -4.81
CA VAL A 73 12.36 -6.72 -4.57
C VAL A 73 10.92 -6.26 -4.37
N TRP A 74 9.93 -7.14 -4.61
CA TRP A 74 8.52 -6.77 -4.41
C TRP A 74 8.04 -7.15 -3.01
N GLY A 75 7.79 -6.18 -2.14
CA GLY A 75 7.52 -6.40 -0.72
C GLY A 75 8.55 -7.35 -0.10
N TYR A 76 8.07 -8.40 0.58
CA TYR A 76 8.90 -9.47 1.16
C TYR A 76 8.99 -10.72 0.27
N LYS A 77 8.72 -10.62 -1.04
CA LYS A 77 8.68 -11.77 -1.96
C LYS A 77 10.07 -12.13 -2.51
N ILE A 78 11.03 -12.33 -1.62
CA ILE A 78 12.39 -12.76 -1.93
C ILE A 78 12.89 -13.78 -0.89
N PRO A 79 13.75 -14.74 -1.25
CA PRO A 79 14.33 -15.64 -0.25
C PRO A 79 15.24 -14.92 0.75
N ALA A 80 15.20 -15.33 2.03
CA ALA A 80 15.99 -14.75 3.11
C ALA A 80 17.50 -14.67 2.82
N PHE A 81 18.07 -15.67 2.14
CA PHE A 81 19.50 -15.66 1.79
C PHE A 81 19.93 -14.48 0.90
N VAL A 82 19.00 -13.85 0.18
CA VAL A 82 19.28 -12.63 -0.61
C VAL A 82 19.34 -11.42 0.32
N GLU A 83 18.43 -11.35 1.29
CA GLU A 83 18.40 -10.28 2.31
C GLU A 83 19.66 -10.35 3.16
N ASP A 84 19.98 -11.53 3.71
CA ASP A 84 21.20 -11.78 4.50
C ASP A 84 22.48 -11.39 3.74
N PHE A 85 22.52 -11.69 2.44
CA PHE A 85 23.66 -11.34 1.60
C PHE A 85 23.78 -9.83 1.41
N CYS A 86 22.67 -9.13 1.17
CA CYS A 86 22.68 -7.69 0.99
C CYS A 86 23.13 -6.98 2.26
N GLU A 87 22.59 -7.39 3.40
CA GLU A 87 22.97 -6.87 4.73
C GLU A 87 24.45 -7.10 5.01
N LYS A 88 24.93 -8.35 4.90
CA LYS A 88 26.34 -8.72 5.13
C LYS A 88 27.33 -7.94 4.29
N HIS A 89 26.93 -7.49 3.10
CA HIS A 89 27.80 -6.81 2.14
C HIS A 89 27.51 -5.31 1.98
N GLY A 90 26.60 -4.74 2.78
CA GLY A 90 26.22 -3.32 2.70
C GLY A 90 25.64 -2.93 1.33
N ILE A 91 24.92 -3.86 0.68
CA ILE A 91 24.23 -3.61 -0.59
C ILE A 91 22.83 -3.10 -0.28
N ALA A 92 22.43 -1.97 -0.88
CA ALA A 92 21.11 -1.41 -0.67
C ALA A 92 20.02 -2.35 -1.24
N LEU A 93 19.18 -2.87 -0.34
CA LEU A 93 17.95 -3.59 -0.68
C LEU A 93 16.77 -2.62 -0.62
N ILE A 94 16.04 -2.49 -1.71
CA ILE A 94 14.89 -1.60 -1.87
C ILE A 94 13.65 -2.47 -2.10
N ARG A 95 12.68 -2.36 -1.20
CA ARG A 95 11.39 -3.02 -1.31
C ARG A 95 10.43 -2.12 -2.08
N VAL A 96 9.79 -2.70 -3.07
CA VAL A 96 8.84 -2.02 -3.94
C VAL A 96 7.45 -2.57 -3.67
N GLU A 97 6.48 -1.70 -3.51
CA GLU A 97 5.07 -2.08 -3.42
C GLU A 97 4.19 -1.08 -4.14
N ASP A 98 2.95 -1.48 -4.42
CA ASP A 98 1.93 -0.55 -4.89
C ASP A 98 1.76 0.60 -3.89
N GLY A 99 1.69 1.83 -4.42
CA GLY A 99 1.35 3.01 -3.64
C GLY A 99 -0.12 3.05 -3.24
N PHE A 100 -0.48 4.04 -2.42
CA PHE A 100 -1.84 4.14 -1.87
C PHE A 100 -2.88 4.59 -2.89
N LEU A 101 -2.45 5.29 -3.95
CA LEU A 101 -3.27 5.71 -5.08
C LEU A 101 -2.84 4.94 -6.35
N ARG A 102 -3.52 3.85 -6.66
CA ARG A 102 -2.95 2.82 -7.56
C ARG A 102 -3.51 2.81 -8.99
N SER A 103 -4.78 2.43 -9.16
CA SER A 103 -5.42 2.24 -10.46
C SER A 103 -6.94 2.15 -10.32
N ILE A 104 -7.68 2.39 -11.42
CA ILE A 104 -9.14 2.20 -11.43
C ILE A 104 -9.53 0.72 -11.44
N ALA A 105 -8.76 -0.09 -12.16
CA ALA A 105 -8.96 -1.54 -12.21
C ALA A 105 -8.27 -2.25 -11.03
N LEU A 106 -8.86 -3.36 -10.58
CA LEU A 106 -8.28 -4.28 -9.59
C LEU A 106 -6.89 -4.74 -10.03
N GLY A 107 -5.99 -5.04 -9.08
CA GLY A 107 -4.66 -5.58 -9.39
C GLY A 107 -4.66 -6.89 -10.17
N ALA A 108 -5.78 -7.61 -10.11
CA ALA A 108 -6.02 -8.81 -10.90
C ALA A 108 -5.99 -8.56 -12.42
N THR A 109 -6.31 -7.35 -12.89
CA THR A 109 -6.33 -7.02 -14.32
C THR A 109 -4.95 -6.69 -14.90
N LYS A 110 -3.88 -6.74 -14.10
CA LYS A 110 -2.49 -6.42 -14.48
C LYS A 110 -2.32 -5.02 -15.10
N ALA A 111 -3.20 -4.07 -14.77
CA ALA A 111 -3.00 -2.67 -15.12
C ALA A 111 -1.68 -2.16 -14.50
N PRO A 112 -0.83 -1.43 -15.24
CA PRO A 112 0.34 -0.79 -14.67
C PRO A 112 -0.07 0.17 -13.53
N PRO A 113 0.64 0.14 -12.38
CA PRO A 113 0.33 1.05 -11.29
C PRO A 113 0.73 2.49 -11.65
N ILE A 114 -0.05 3.47 -11.21
CA ILE A 114 0.29 4.91 -11.31
C ILE A 114 1.15 5.36 -10.12
N SER A 115 1.20 4.58 -9.04
CA SER A 115 1.99 4.87 -7.84
C SER A 115 2.74 3.64 -7.33
N LEU A 116 4.01 3.83 -6.96
CA LEU A 116 4.84 2.83 -6.29
C LEU A 116 5.56 3.45 -5.09
N CYS A 117 5.70 2.67 -4.03
CA CYS A 117 6.56 2.98 -2.89
C CYS A 117 7.89 2.26 -3.06
N PHE A 118 8.99 2.93 -2.68
CA PHE A 118 10.33 2.38 -2.68
C PHE A 118 10.92 2.56 -1.29
N ASP A 119 11.13 1.47 -0.55
CA ASP A 119 11.51 1.52 0.85
C ASP A 119 12.81 0.76 1.13
N ARG A 120 13.75 1.41 1.80
CA ARG A 120 15.08 0.86 2.13
C ARG A 120 15.08 0.15 3.48
N GLY A 121 14.24 0.58 4.42
CA GLY A 121 14.11 -0.05 5.74
C GLY A 121 13.23 -1.30 5.69
N GLY A 122 11.93 -1.09 5.51
CA GLY A 122 10.89 -2.10 5.60
C GLY A 122 9.59 -1.57 5.03
N MET A 123 8.67 -2.41 4.57
CA MET A 123 7.44 -1.88 3.97
C MET A 123 6.57 -1.16 5.00
N TYR A 124 5.85 -0.13 4.56
CA TYR A 124 4.93 0.67 5.39
C TYR A 124 3.92 -0.13 6.22
N PHE A 125 3.57 -1.35 5.81
CA PHE A 125 2.64 -2.23 6.51
C PHE A 125 3.32 -3.16 7.52
N ASP A 126 4.64 -3.17 7.60
CA ASP A 126 5.41 -4.00 8.53
C ASP A 126 5.69 -3.22 9.82
N ALA A 127 4.98 -3.58 10.89
CA ALA A 127 5.15 -2.96 12.19
C ALA A 127 6.29 -3.57 13.02
N THR A 128 6.96 -4.61 12.52
CA THR A 128 8.05 -5.30 13.24
C THR A 128 9.39 -4.58 13.13
N GLN A 129 9.53 -3.65 12.18
CA GLN A 129 10.76 -2.91 11.90
C GLN A 129 10.43 -1.50 11.37
N PRO A 130 11.36 -0.53 11.43
CA PRO A 130 11.14 0.79 10.85
C PRO A 130 11.03 0.74 9.32
N SER A 131 10.18 1.60 8.77
CA SER A 131 10.07 1.88 7.33
C SER A 131 10.55 3.30 7.02
N ASP A 132 10.85 3.60 5.76
CA ASP A 132 11.17 4.97 5.35
C ASP A 132 9.97 5.91 5.59
N LEU A 133 8.73 5.41 5.44
CA LEU A 133 7.53 6.18 5.80
C LEU A 133 7.45 6.48 7.31
N GLU A 134 7.76 5.49 8.16
CA GLU A 134 7.85 5.69 9.61
C GLU A 134 8.92 6.74 9.95
N GLN A 135 10.06 6.72 9.26
CA GLN A 135 11.11 7.73 9.44
C GLN A 135 10.65 9.14 9.02
N ILE A 136 9.95 9.29 7.88
CA ILE A 136 9.38 10.57 7.46
C ILE A 136 8.44 11.09 8.56
N LEU A 137 7.51 10.26 9.03
CA LEU A 137 6.56 10.65 10.08
C LEU A 137 7.24 10.98 11.41
N GLN A 138 8.31 10.25 11.75
CA GLN A 138 9.01 10.43 13.00
C GLN A 138 9.87 11.71 13.02
N THR A 139 10.47 12.10 11.88
CA THR A 139 11.56 13.08 11.84
C THR A 139 11.30 14.33 11.01
N TYR A 140 10.35 14.31 10.08
CA TYR A 140 10.06 15.48 9.25
C TYR A 140 9.42 16.60 10.08
N ASP A 141 9.94 17.82 9.93
CA ASP A 141 9.40 19.01 10.60
C ASP A 141 8.25 19.63 9.79
N PHE A 142 7.05 19.08 9.96
CA PHE A 142 5.84 19.60 9.32
C PHE A 142 5.47 21.01 9.76
N SER A 143 5.90 21.45 10.95
CA SER A 143 5.59 22.78 11.46
C SER A 143 6.34 23.87 10.69
N ALA A 144 7.50 23.52 10.15
CA ALA A 144 8.32 24.40 9.31
C ALA A 144 7.92 24.39 7.82
N ASP A 145 6.97 23.54 7.39
CA ASP A 145 6.50 23.46 6.00
C ASP A 145 4.96 23.62 5.89
N PRO A 146 4.43 24.83 6.12
CA PRO A 146 3.00 25.10 5.99
C PRO A 146 2.49 24.91 4.56
N ALA A 147 3.34 25.12 3.54
CA ALA A 147 2.96 24.95 2.14
C ALA A 147 2.66 23.48 1.80
N LEU A 148 3.46 22.54 2.33
CA LEU A 148 3.18 21.11 2.24
C LEU A 148 1.87 20.74 2.94
N LEU A 149 1.59 21.31 4.12
CA LEU A 149 0.33 21.04 4.82
C LEU A 149 -0.90 21.58 4.07
N ASP A 150 -0.80 22.75 3.46
CA ASP A 150 -1.86 23.29 2.60
C ASP A 150 -2.06 22.47 1.33
N ARG A 151 -0.97 21.96 0.75
CA ARG A 151 -1.02 20.99 -0.35
C ARG A 151 -1.72 19.70 0.07
N ALA A 152 -1.40 19.18 1.26
CA ALA A 152 -2.00 17.98 1.81
C ALA A 152 -3.50 18.15 2.08
N ARG A 153 -3.94 19.28 2.65
CA ARG A 153 -5.38 19.59 2.86
C ARG A 153 -6.16 19.58 1.54
N ARG A 154 -5.68 20.33 0.55
CA ARG A 154 -6.30 20.35 -0.80
C ARG A 154 -6.26 18.97 -1.48
N GLY A 155 -5.21 18.20 -1.23
CA GLY A 155 -5.09 16.83 -1.72
C GLY A 155 -6.11 15.89 -1.08
N ILE A 156 -6.34 16.01 0.23
CA ILE A 156 -7.39 15.29 0.95
C ILE A 156 -8.75 15.65 0.36
N ASP A 157 -9.07 16.94 0.26
CA ASP A 157 -10.36 17.41 -0.28
C ASP A 157 -10.59 16.87 -1.69
N SER A 158 -9.57 16.93 -2.55
CA SER A 158 -9.66 16.46 -3.93
C SER A 158 -9.83 14.94 -4.00
N LEU A 159 -9.10 14.17 -3.18
CA LEU A 159 -9.23 12.71 -3.13
C LEU A 159 -10.61 12.31 -2.62
N VAL A 160 -11.09 12.95 -1.55
CA VAL A 160 -12.42 12.76 -0.97
C VAL A 160 -13.51 13.06 -1.99
N ALA A 161 -13.43 14.20 -2.69
CA ALA A 161 -14.40 14.63 -3.70
C ALA A 161 -14.41 13.73 -4.95
N SER A 162 -13.26 13.20 -5.35
CA SER A 162 -13.16 12.27 -6.48
C SER A 162 -13.85 10.93 -6.23
N ARG A 163 -14.20 10.63 -4.98
CA ARG A 163 -14.72 9.33 -4.52
C ARG A 163 -13.81 8.16 -4.94
N LEU A 164 -12.53 8.43 -5.21
CA LEU A 164 -11.56 7.41 -5.57
C LEU A 164 -11.06 6.70 -4.31
N SER A 165 -10.89 5.39 -4.43
CA SER A 165 -10.26 4.52 -3.45
C SER A 165 -9.16 3.69 -4.13
N LYS A 166 -8.48 2.79 -3.39
CA LYS A 166 -7.48 1.86 -3.95
C LYS A 166 -8.07 0.96 -5.05
N TYR A 167 -9.38 0.66 -4.97
CA TYR A 167 -10.13 -0.10 -5.96
C TYR A 167 -11.43 0.64 -6.29
N ASN A 168 -11.72 0.86 -7.59
CA ASN A 168 -12.81 1.75 -8.05
C ASN A 168 -13.83 1.03 -8.94
N THR A 169 -14.06 -0.27 -8.73
CA THR A 169 -14.87 -1.11 -9.61
C THR A 169 -16.35 -1.22 -9.20
N SER A 170 -16.71 -0.70 -8.04
CA SER A 170 -18.04 -0.87 -7.44
C SER A 170 -19.04 0.19 -7.94
N ARG A 171 -20.34 -0.11 -7.88
CA ARG A 171 -21.40 0.83 -8.27
C ARG A 171 -21.67 1.82 -7.13
N ASP A 172 -21.98 3.06 -7.48
CA ASP A 172 -22.55 4.01 -6.52
C ASP A 172 -23.97 3.53 -6.16
N ILE A 173 -24.25 3.42 -4.85
CA ILE A 173 -25.51 2.90 -4.33
C ILE A 173 -26.04 3.85 -3.27
N ASP A 174 -27.36 4.06 -3.23
CA ASP A 174 -28.03 4.72 -2.10
C ASP A 174 -27.86 3.86 -0.84
N ILE A 175 -26.89 4.23 0.00
CA ILE A 175 -26.56 3.44 1.20
C ILE A 175 -27.73 3.38 2.18
N ALA A 176 -28.64 4.37 2.17
CA ALA A 176 -29.79 4.39 3.07
C ALA A 176 -30.74 3.23 2.78
N SER A 177 -30.83 2.78 1.52
CA SER A 177 -31.58 1.58 1.13
C SER A 177 -31.02 0.28 1.72
N ILE A 178 -29.72 0.26 2.07
CA ILE A 178 -29.03 -0.90 2.64
C ILE A 178 -28.99 -0.81 4.18
N TYR A 179 -28.55 0.33 4.72
CA TYR A 179 -28.36 0.49 6.17
C TYR A 179 -29.67 0.77 6.91
N GLY A 180 -30.71 1.19 6.19
CA GLY A 180 -31.99 1.65 6.74
C GLY A 180 -31.91 3.06 7.33
N PRO A 181 -32.94 3.50 8.07
CA PRO A 181 -32.91 4.77 8.78
C PRO A 181 -31.84 4.77 9.87
N LYS A 182 -31.11 5.87 10.02
CA LYS A 182 -30.12 6.03 11.09
C LYS A 182 -30.82 6.38 12.39
N THR A 183 -31.15 5.35 13.18
CA THR A 183 -31.79 5.51 14.50
C THR A 183 -30.80 5.47 15.67
N ARG A 184 -29.55 5.07 15.40
CA ARG A 184 -28.47 4.90 16.39
C ARG A 184 -27.11 5.09 15.74
N ARG A 185 -26.06 5.13 16.57
CA ARG A 185 -24.67 5.21 16.11
C ARG A 185 -24.35 4.04 15.17
N ARG A 186 -23.61 4.29 14.09
CA ARG A 186 -23.18 3.29 13.11
C ARG A 186 -21.69 3.03 13.21
N ILE A 187 -21.33 1.77 13.39
CA ILE A 187 -19.95 1.30 13.42
C ILE A 187 -19.70 0.44 12.19
N LEU A 188 -18.78 0.86 11.35
CA LEU A 188 -18.36 0.07 10.20
C LEU A 188 -17.12 -0.75 10.55
N VAL A 189 -17.24 -2.06 10.39
CA VAL A 189 -16.14 -3.01 10.53
C VAL A 189 -15.64 -3.38 9.13
N VAL A 190 -14.38 -3.07 8.83
CA VAL A 190 -13.82 -3.31 7.49
C VAL A 190 -13.03 -4.61 7.48
N GLY A 191 -13.53 -5.58 6.69
CA GLY A 191 -12.88 -6.86 6.50
C GLY A 191 -11.67 -6.82 5.56
N GLN A 192 -10.74 -7.73 5.79
CA GLN A 192 -9.52 -7.92 5.01
C GLN A 192 -9.30 -9.40 4.67
N VAL A 193 -8.43 -9.67 3.71
CA VAL A 193 -7.92 -11.03 3.50
C VAL A 193 -6.98 -11.37 4.66
N GLU A 194 -7.37 -12.32 5.52
CA GLU A 194 -6.67 -12.64 6.79
C GLU A 194 -5.22 -13.12 6.61
N GLY A 195 -4.87 -13.63 5.42
CA GLY A 195 -3.51 -14.02 5.06
C GLY A 195 -2.68 -12.91 4.41
N ASP A 196 -3.16 -11.66 4.38
CA ASP A 196 -2.44 -10.54 3.81
C ASP A 196 -1.18 -10.20 4.62
N ALA A 197 -0.11 -9.81 3.92
CA ALA A 197 1.16 -9.47 4.56
C ALA A 197 1.03 -8.32 5.58
N SER A 198 0.11 -7.39 5.36
CA SER A 198 -0.18 -6.30 6.31
C SER A 198 -0.78 -6.78 7.63
N ILE A 199 -1.49 -7.91 7.66
CA ILE A 199 -1.96 -8.51 8.91
C ILE A 199 -0.81 -9.28 9.55
N LEU A 200 -0.15 -10.15 8.78
CA LEU A 200 0.95 -11.00 9.27
C LEU A 200 2.13 -10.20 9.85
N LYS A 201 2.39 -9.00 9.31
CA LYS A 201 3.47 -8.12 9.75
C LYS A 201 3.00 -6.93 10.59
N GLY A 202 1.70 -6.64 10.60
CA GLY A 202 1.13 -5.50 11.30
C GLY A 202 0.50 -5.84 12.64
N CYS A 203 0.21 -7.13 12.91
CA CYS A 203 -0.40 -7.57 14.16
C CYS A 203 0.62 -8.25 15.07
N ASP A 204 0.56 -7.96 16.37
CA ASP A 204 1.35 -8.62 17.42
C ASP A 204 0.76 -9.96 17.89
N ARG A 205 -0.48 -10.23 17.49
CA ARG A 205 -1.25 -11.43 17.81
C ARG A 205 -2.09 -11.88 16.63
N LYS A 206 -2.55 -13.13 16.68
CA LYS A 206 -3.52 -13.63 15.69
C LYS A 206 -4.87 -12.94 15.91
N ILE A 207 -5.41 -12.32 14.86
CA ILE A 207 -6.72 -11.68 14.82
C ILE A 207 -7.35 -12.00 13.47
N ASP A 208 -8.62 -12.38 13.47
CA ASP A 208 -9.40 -12.54 12.24
C ASP A 208 -10.51 -11.48 12.10
N ASN A 209 -11.25 -11.53 10.98
CA ASN A 209 -12.32 -10.57 10.74
C ASN A 209 -13.48 -10.70 11.74
N ASN A 210 -13.77 -11.92 12.21
CA ASN A 210 -14.84 -12.14 13.17
C ASN A 210 -14.47 -11.60 14.55
N ASP A 211 -13.20 -11.69 14.97
CA ASP A 211 -12.69 -11.06 16.18
C ASP A 211 -12.84 -9.54 16.12
N LEU A 212 -12.53 -8.93 14.98
CA LEU A 212 -12.75 -7.50 14.77
C LEU A 212 -14.22 -7.11 14.97
N VAL A 213 -15.16 -7.90 14.43
CA VAL A 213 -16.61 -7.67 14.61
C VAL A 213 -17.01 -7.83 16.07
N ARG A 214 -16.53 -8.88 16.77
CA ARG A 214 -16.83 -9.11 18.18
C ARG A 214 -16.35 -7.97 19.07
N VAL A 215 -15.13 -7.47 18.84
CA VAL A 215 -14.58 -6.33 19.58
C VAL A 215 -15.41 -5.07 19.33
N ALA A 216 -15.70 -4.75 18.07
CA ALA A 216 -16.54 -3.60 17.72
C ALA A 216 -17.92 -3.66 18.37
N ALA A 217 -18.56 -4.84 18.39
CA ALA A 217 -19.86 -5.04 19.00
C ALA A 217 -19.82 -4.92 20.53
N ALA A 218 -18.81 -5.53 21.17
CA ALA A 218 -18.66 -5.52 22.63
C ALA A 218 -18.44 -4.09 23.17
N GLU A 219 -17.71 -3.26 22.44
CA GLU A 219 -17.38 -1.88 22.83
C GLU A 219 -18.48 -0.88 22.48
N ASN A 220 -19.45 -1.27 21.65
CA ASN A 220 -20.53 -0.41 21.19
C ASN A 220 -21.88 -1.15 21.26
N PRO A 221 -22.35 -1.54 22.47
CA PRO A 221 -23.50 -2.42 22.64
C PRO A 221 -24.81 -1.88 22.02
N ASP A 222 -24.99 -0.56 22.01
CA ASP A 222 -26.20 0.08 21.47
C ASP A 222 -26.08 0.44 19.98
N ALA A 223 -24.90 0.28 19.37
CA ALA A 223 -24.64 0.74 18.02
C ALA A 223 -25.03 -0.29 16.95
N GLN A 224 -25.37 0.20 15.76
CA GLN A 224 -25.54 -0.63 14.58
C GLN A 224 -24.16 -1.03 14.06
N ILE A 225 -23.80 -2.29 14.28
CA ILE A 225 -22.57 -2.86 13.73
C ILE A 225 -22.83 -3.30 12.29
N ILE A 226 -22.01 -2.81 11.37
CA ILE A 226 -22.07 -3.10 9.96
C ILE A 226 -20.74 -3.73 9.57
N TYR A 227 -20.75 -4.98 9.11
CA TYR A 227 -19.55 -5.66 8.64
C TYR A 227 -19.51 -5.63 7.11
N LYS A 228 -18.45 -5.03 6.56
CA LYS A 228 -18.14 -5.04 5.12
C LYS A 228 -17.01 -6.04 4.85
N PRO A 229 -17.30 -7.25 4.34
CA PRO A 229 -16.26 -8.17 3.93
C PRO A 229 -15.41 -7.62 2.78
N HIS A 230 -14.17 -8.11 2.66
CA HIS A 230 -13.28 -7.70 1.58
C HIS A 230 -13.83 -8.15 0.20
N PRO A 231 -13.75 -7.33 -0.86
CA PRO A 231 -14.29 -7.69 -2.18
C PRO A 231 -13.77 -9.01 -2.75
N GLU A 232 -12.48 -9.34 -2.54
CA GLU A 232 -11.92 -10.66 -2.95
C GLU A 232 -12.58 -11.86 -2.25
N LEU A 233 -13.10 -11.68 -1.03
CA LEU A 233 -13.85 -12.72 -0.32
C LEU A 233 -15.29 -12.80 -0.83
N LEU A 234 -15.93 -11.65 -1.10
CA LEU A 234 -17.28 -11.58 -1.69
C LEU A 234 -17.33 -12.21 -3.09
N HIS A 235 -16.30 -11.96 -3.92
CA HIS A 235 -16.20 -12.50 -5.27
C HIS A 235 -15.64 -13.94 -5.32
N GLY A 236 -15.31 -14.55 -4.18
CA GLY A 236 -14.79 -15.92 -4.10
C GLY A 236 -13.40 -16.12 -4.71
N THR A 237 -12.64 -15.05 -4.97
CA THR A 237 -11.26 -15.15 -5.48
C THR A 237 -10.27 -15.52 -4.38
N ARG A 238 -10.68 -15.38 -3.12
CA ARG A 238 -9.99 -15.87 -1.92
C ARG A 238 -10.97 -16.61 -1.01
N PRO A 239 -10.54 -17.71 -0.36
CA PRO A 239 -11.37 -18.40 0.61
C PRO A 239 -11.50 -17.58 1.89
N TYR A 240 -12.65 -17.69 2.55
CA TYR A 240 -12.84 -17.25 3.93
C TYR A 240 -12.01 -18.12 4.87
N GLN A 241 -11.27 -17.48 5.77
CA GLN A 241 -10.55 -18.15 6.86
C GLN A 241 -11.39 -18.11 8.15
N SER A 242 -12.08 -16.99 8.42
CA SER A 242 -13.20 -16.92 9.36
C SER A 242 -14.54 -16.82 8.62
N ASP A 243 -15.59 -17.45 9.16
CA ASP A 243 -16.93 -17.47 8.55
C ASP A 243 -17.79 -16.30 9.04
N PRO A 244 -18.17 -15.33 8.18
CA PRO A 244 -19.01 -14.19 8.59
C PRO A 244 -20.34 -14.62 9.24
N ARG A 245 -20.85 -15.81 8.92
CA ARG A 245 -22.11 -16.33 9.48
C ARG A 245 -22.05 -16.50 10.99
N ASP A 246 -20.87 -16.61 11.58
CA ASP A 246 -20.67 -16.76 13.02
C ASP A 246 -20.92 -15.45 13.77
N VAL A 247 -20.81 -14.31 13.10
CA VAL A 247 -21.00 -12.97 13.70
C VAL A 247 -22.25 -12.25 13.20
N ARG A 248 -23.11 -12.92 12.41
CA ARG A 248 -24.38 -12.34 11.90
C ARG A 248 -25.36 -11.90 12.98
N HIS A 249 -25.23 -12.45 14.18
CA HIS A 249 -26.05 -12.08 15.34
C HIS A 249 -25.58 -10.79 16.01
N LEU A 250 -24.36 -10.33 15.68
CA LEU A 250 -23.76 -9.09 16.18
C LEU A 250 -23.80 -7.96 15.14
N ALA A 251 -23.74 -8.30 13.85
CA ALA A 251 -23.57 -7.32 12.78
C ALA A 251 -24.43 -7.58 11.55
N MET A 252 -24.81 -6.49 10.88
CA MET A 252 -25.33 -6.51 9.51
C MET A 252 -24.18 -6.80 8.54
N ILE A 253 -24.20 -7.96 7.89
CA ILE A 253 -23.16 -8.36 6.93
C ILE A 253 -23.54 -7.88 5.54
N LEU A 254 -22.72 -7.01 4.96
CA LEU A 254 -22.91 -6.54 3.60
C LEU A 254 -22.57 -7.66 2.61
N LYS A 255 -23.51 -7.97 1.72
CA LYS A 255 -23.37 -9.00 0.68
C LYS A 255 -22.95 -8.42 -0.67
N GLU A 256 -23.15 -7.12 -0.84
CA GLU A 256 -22.88 -6.40 -2.08
C GLU A 256 -21.51 -5.73 -2.04
N ASP A 257 -20.84 -5.71 -3.19
CA ASP A 257 -19.61 -4.95 -3.36
C ASP A 257 -19.93 -3.45 -3.52
N ILE A 258 -20.08 -2.78 -2.38
CA ILE A 258 -20.36 -1.34 -2.26
C ILE A 258 -19.04 -0.55 -2.24
N THR A 259 -19.00 0.66 -2.83
CA THR A 259 -17.81 1.51 -2.75
C THR A 259 -17.47 1.86 -1.29
N LEU A 260 -16.20 2.13 -0.97
CA LEU A 260 -15.86 2.61 0.36
C LEU A 260 -16.44 4.01 0.63
N ALA A 261 -16.54 4.87 -0.39
CA ALA A 261 -17.15 6.18 -0.25
C ALA A 261 -18.61 6.06 0.22
N ASP A 262 -19.42 5.21 -0.42
CA ASP A 262 -20.80 4.94 0.01
C ASP A 262 -20.85 4.26 1.37
N ALA A 263 -19.96 3.29 1.62
CA ALA A 263 -19.95 2.56 2.89
C ALA A 263 -19.65 3.47 4.09
N PHE A 264 -18.92 4.57 3.89
CA PHE A 264 -18.66 5.57 4.93
C PHE A 264 -19.80 6.55 5.14
N GLU A 265 -20.74 6.65 4.20
CA GLU A 265 -21.88 7.54 4.36
C GLU A 265 -22.66 7.13 5.62
N THR A 266 -22.97 8.11 6.47
CA THR A 266 -23.69 7.97 7.75
C THR A 266 -22.97 7.19 8.87
N VAL A 267 -21.75 6.70 8.63
CA VAL A 267 -20.92 5.97 9.63
C VAL A 267 -20.31 6.95 10.64
N ASP A 268 -20.33 6.58 11.93
CA ASP A 268 -19.82 7.41 13.02
C ASP A 268 -18.45 6.94 13.53
N HIS A 269 -18.05 5.71 13.22
CA HIS A 269 -16.78 5.13 13.66
C HIS A 269 -16.40 3.94 12.77
N VAL A 270 -15.10 3.74 12.57
CA VAL A 270 -14.58 2.58 11.81
C VAL A 270 -13.68 1.72 12.69
N TYR A 271 -13.88 0.40 12.60
CA TYR A 271 -12.98 -0.59 13.17
C TYR A 271 -12.23 -1.31 12.04
N THR A 272 -10.93 -1.46 12.20
CA THR A 272 -10.04 -2.08 11.21
C THR A 272 -8.91 -2.87 11.89
N ILE A 273 -8.37 -3.88 11.22
CA ILE A 273 -7.12 -4.52 11.64
C ILE A 273 -5.94 -3.67 11.16
N THR A 274 -5.66 -3.70 9.85
CA THR A 274 -4.59 -2.92 9.21
C THR A 274 -4.99 -2.34 7.84
N SER A 275 -6.29 -2.33 7.52
CA SER A 275 -6.79 -1.96 6.20
C SER A 275 -6.45 -0.52 5.84
N LEU A 276 -6.10 -0.26 4.59
CA LEU A 276 -5.98 1.11 4.07
C LEU A 276 -7.29 1.89 4.22
N SER A 277 -8.44 1.20 4.21
CA SER A 277 -9.75 1.82 4.40
C SER A 277 -9.88 2.57 5.73
N GLY A 278 -9.15 2.17 6.77
CA GLY A 278 -9.12 2.96 8.01
C GLY A 278 -8.48 4.33 7.80
N PHE A 279 -7.43 4.44 6.97
CA PHE A 279 -6.89 5.75 6.61
C PHE A 279 -7.86 6.56 5.75
N GLU A 280 -8.58 5.89 4.82
CA GLU A 280 -9.63 6.55 4.03
C GLU A 280 -10.78 7.09 4.89
N ALA A 281 -11.06 6.46 6.04
CA ALA A 281 -12.01 6.97 7.02
C ALA A 281 -11.45 8.19 7.77
N LEU A 282 -10.18 8.15 8.19
CA LEU A 282 -9.52 9.28 8.87
C LEU A 282 -9.52 10.56 8.02
N ILE A 283 -9.18 10.46 6.73
CA ILE A 283 -9.19 11.64 5.84
C ILE A 283 -10.61 12.20 5.59
N ARG A 284 -11.66 11.45 5.94
CA ARG A 284 -13.06 11.88 5.94
C ARG A 284 -13.53 12.40 7.29
N GLY A 285 -12.64 12.48 8.28
CA GLY A 285 -12.96 12.91 9.64
C GLY A 285 -13.72 11.88 10.47
N ILE A 286 -13.75 10.61 10.04
CA ILE A 286 -14.40 9.53 10.80
C ILE A 286 -13.37 8.95 11.79
N PRO A 287 -13.69 8.89 13.11
CA PRO A 287 -12.84 8.24 14.10
C PRO A 287 -12.59 6.77 13.78
N VAL A 288 -11.36 6.29 14.06
CA VAL A 288 -10.94 4.93 13.72
C VAL A 288 -10.29 4.23 14.92
N THR A 289 -10.72 2.99 15.16
CA THR A 289 -10.06 2.06 16.08
C THR A 289 -9.27 1.01 15.29
N CYS A 290 -7.99 0.85 15.62
CA CYS A 290 -7.08 -0.09 14.98
C CYS A 290 -6.73 -1.25 15.93
N LEU A 291 -7.01 -2.48 15.50
CA LEU A 291 -6.64 -3.69 16.25
C LEU A 291 -5.22 -4.18 15.95
N GLY A 292 -4.72 -3.90 14.74
CA GLY A 292 -3.32 -4.05 14.38
C GLY A 292 -2.61 -2.70 14.33
N MET A 293 -1.40 -2.67 13.76
CA MET A 293 -0.56 -1.48 13.62
C MET A 293 -0.32 -1.11 12.15
N PRO A 294 -1.32 -0.60 11.42
CA PRO A 294 -1.11 -0.06 10.07
C PRO A 294 -0.20 1.18 10.09
N PHE A 295 0.25 1.65 8.93
CA PHE A 295 1.18 2.79 8.84
C PHE A 295 0.70 4.08 9.52
N TYR A 296 -0.63 4.26 9.61
CA TYR A 296 -1.29 5.45 10.16
C TYR A 296 -1.66 5.34 11.65
N ALA A 297 -1.47 4.17 12.27
CA ALA A 297 -1.70 3.95 13.71
C ALA A 297 -0.47 4.35 14.55
N GLY A 298 -0.63 4.49 15.87
CA GLY A 298 0.46 4.78 16.80
C GLY A 298 0.97 6.22 16.78
N TRP A 299 0.35 7.10 16.01
CA TRP A 299 0.67 8.53 15.93
C TRP A 299 -0.34 9.41 16.68
N GLY A 300 -1.32 8.81 17.35
CA GLY A 300 -2.38 9.52 18.07
C GLY A 300 -3.54 10.04 17.20
N ALA A 301 -3.59 9.69 15.91
CA ALA A 301 -4.72 9.95 15.02
C ALA A 301 -5.84 8.88 15.11
N THR A 302 -5.56 7.76 15.78
CA THR A 302 -6.42 6.58 15.92
C THR A 302 -6.52 6.14 17.38
N ASP A 303 -7.54 5.34 17.69
CA ASP A 303 -7.63 4.57 18.93
C ASP A 303 -6.98 3.18 18.72
N ASP A 304 -5.79 2.97 19.27
CA ASP A 304 -4.95 1.80 18.94
C ASP A 304 -4.96 0.75 20.04
N ARG A 305 -5.21 -0.51 19.67
CA ARG A 305 -5.21 -1.66 20.59
C ARG A 305 -3.91 -2.47 20.58
N GLN A 306 -2.99 -2.07 19.72
CA GLN A 306 -1.60 -2.51 19.70
C GLN A 306 -0.73 -1.27 19.88
N LEU A 307 0.40 -1.40 20.60
CA LEU A 307 1.35 -0.30 20.77
C LEU A 307 2.54 -0.46 19.82
N CYS A 308 3.11 0.66 19.39
CA CYS A 308 4.37 0.69 18.65
C CYS A 308 5.35 1.63 19.37
N PRO A 309 6.26 1.10 20.22
CA PRO A 309 7.17 1.93 21.02
C PRO A 309 8.10 2.85 20.21
N ARG A 310 8.29 2.57 18.92
CA ARG A 310 9.13 3.39 18.02
C ARG A 310 8.44 4.66 17.55
N ARG A 311 7.10 4.68 17.49
CA ARG A 311 6.30 5.84 17.07
C ARG A 311 6.05 6.72 18.28
N THR A 312 6.90 7.73 18.47
CA THR A 312 6.97 8.49 19.72
C THR A 312 6.43 9.91 19.59
N VAL A 313 6.18 10.38 18.37
CA VAL A 313 5.59 11.70 18.09
C VAL A 313 4.11 11.58 17.77
N ARG A 314 3.38 12.67 17.98
CA ARG A 314 1.98 12.77 17.53
C ARG A 314 1.92 13.33 16.11
N ARG A 315 1.03 12.79 15.29
CA ARG A 315 0.74 13.30 13.94
C ARG A 315 -0.75 13.42 13.72
N SER A 316 -1.14 14.55 13.15
CA SER A 316 -2.46 14.79 12.61
C SER A 316 -2.68 13.98 11.33
N THR A 317 -3.94 13.73 10.97
CA THR A 317 -4.30 13.07 9.70
C THR A 317 -3.68 13.76 8.49
N THR A 318 -3.60 15.09 8.48
CA THR A 318 -3.01 15.87 7.40
C THR A 318 -1.50 15.63 7.27
N GLU A 319 -0.77 15.57 8.38
CA GLU A 319 0.67 15.23 8.36
C GLU A 319 0.89 13.79 7.88
N ILE A 320 0.04 12.85 8.33
CA ILE A 320 0.09 11.46 7.88
C ILE A 320 -0.16 11.38 6.36
N PHE A 321 -1.13 12.16 5.85
CA PHE A 321 -1.40 12.24 4.42
C PHE A 321 -0.22 12.83 3.65
N ALA A 322 0.36 13.93 4.12
CA ALA A 322 1.53 14.56 3.49
C ALA A 322 2.69 13.56 3.35
N ALA A 323 2.99 12.82 4.41
CA ALA A 323 4.01 11.78 4.37
C ALA A 323 3.64 10.65 3.38
N ALA A 324 2.45 10.09 3.53
CA ALA A 324 2.06 8.85 2.84
C ALA A 324 1.69 9.05 1.37
N TYR A 325 1.15 10.21 0.98
CA TYR A 325 0.67 10.47 -0.39
C TYR A 325 1.51 11.49 -1.16
N ILE A 326 2.37 12.28 -0.50
CA ILE A 326 3.16 13.32 -1.19
C ILE A 326 4.65 13.02 -1.15
N LEU A 327 5.20 12.69 0.03
CA LEU A 327 6.64 12.55 0.21
C LEU A 327 7.16 11.14 -0.08
N TYR A 328 6.42 10.11 0.35
CA TYR A 328 6.87 8.73 0.33
C TYR A 328 6.74 8.02 -1.03
N PRO A 329 5.58 8.06 -1.71
CA PRO A 329 5.40 7.36 -2.96
C PRO A 329 5.96 8.17 -4.15
N ARG A 330 6.28 7.45 -5.23
CA ARG A 330 6.51 8.06 -6.54
C ARG A 330 5.28 7.84 -7.41
N TYR A 331 5.00 8.80 -8.28
CA TYR A 331 3.91 8.72 -9.26
C TYR A 331 4.43 8.73 -10.69
N PHE A 332 3.71 8.03 -11.58
CA PHE A 332 4.15 7.83 -12.95
C PHE A 332 2.96 7.69 -13.90
N ASP A 333 3.03 8.38 -15.03
CA ASP A 333 2.10 8.20 -16.13
C ASP A 333 2.55 6.99 -16.99
N PRO A 334 1.81 5.86 -17.00
CA PRO A 334 2.21 4.68 -17.76
C PRO A 334 2.12 4.89 -19.29
N SER A 335 1.32 5.85 -19.75
CA SER A 335 1.14 6.17 -21.17
C SER A 335 2.25 7.10 -21.68
N LEU A 336 2.53 8.18 -20.95
CA LEU A 336 3.56 9.16 -21.31
C LEU A 336 4.96 8.75 -20.87
N ARG A 337 5.07 7.80 -19.95
CA ARG A 337 6.32 7.33 -19.33
C ARG A 337 7.10 8.43 -18.62
N THR A 338 6.37 9.31 -17.95
CA THR A 338 6.93 10.46 -17.21
C THR A 338 6.54 10.39 -15.75
N GLU A 339 7.37 10.94 -14.87
CA GLU A 339 7.00 11.13 -13.47
C GLU A 339 5.84 12.12 -13.35
N LEU A 340 5.00 11.87 -12.34
CA LEU A 340 3.92 12.74 -11.93
C LEU A 340 4.15 13.16 -10.48
N ASP A 341 3.47 14.21 -10.07
CA ASP A 341 3.19 14.47 -8.67
C ASP A 341 1.85 13.82 -8.25
N PHE A 342 1.49 13.97 -6.97
CA PHE A 342 0.23 13.43 -6.44
C PHE A 342 -1.00 13.98 -7.18
N GLU A 343 -1.03 15.29 -7.42
CA GLU A 343 -2.13 15.99 -8.07
C GLU A 343 -2.32 15.52 -9.52
N GLY A 344 -1.23 15.40 -10.28
CA GLY A 344 -1.24 14.87 -11.64
C GLY A 344 -1.73 13.43 -11.68
N ALA A 345 -1.28 12.58 -10.75
CA ALA A 345 -1.76 11.21 -10.63
C ALA A 345 -3.25 11.13 -10.30
N LEU A 346 -3.72 11.97 -9.38
CA LEU A 346 -5.13 12.05 -9.00
C LEU A 346 -6.00 12.51 -10.17
N ALA A 347 -5.59 13.57 -10.87
CA ALA A 347 -6.28 14.07 -12.05
C ALA A 347 -6.35 13.03 -13.18
N LEU A 348 -5.25 12.31 -13.42
CA LEU A 348 -5.18 11.25 -14.41
C LEU A 348 -6.18 10.13 -14.09
N LEU A 349 -6.22 9.68 -12.84
CA LEU A 349 -7.18 8.67 -12.38
C LEU A 349 -8.63 9.15 -12.44
N ALA A 350 -8.91 10.39 -12.03
CA ALA A 350 -10.25 10.95 -12.12
C ALA A 350 -10.74 10.98 -13.59
N GLY A 351 -9.89 11.43 -14.51
CA GLY A 351 -10.20 11.44 -15.94
C GLY A 351 -10.37 10.04 -16.55
N MET A 352 -9.57 9.06 -16.10
CA MET A 352 -9.76 7.66 -16.52
C MET A 352 -11.11 7.09 -16.04
N ARG A 353 -11.60 7.49 -14.84
CA ARG A 353 -12.88 7.01 -14.28
C ARG A 353 -14.06 7.56 -15.05
N GLN A 354 -14.03 8.85 -15.38
CA GLN A 354 -15.05 9.50 -16.20
C GLN A 354 -15.21 8.80 -17.55
N ARG A 355 -14.09 8.55 -18.26
CA ARG A 355 -14.12 7.85 -19.56
C ARG A 355 -14.67 6.41 -19.47
N GLN A 356 -14.38 5.68 -18.39
CA GLN A 356 -14.98 4.35 -18.19
C GLN A 356 -16.48 4.42 -17.93
N GLY A 357 -16.95 5.41 -17.18
CA GLY A 357 -18.37 5.66 -16.95
C GLY A 357 -19.11 5.97 -18.25
N GLU A 358 -18.57 6.86 -19.07
CA GLU A 358 -19.11 7.22 -20.38
C GLU A 358 -19.19 6.03 -21.33
N ALA A 359 -18.11 5.23 -21.44
CA ALA A 359 -18.08 4.04 -22.28
C ALA A 359 -19.11 2.99 -21.84
N SER A 360 -19.26 2.78 -20.53
CA SER A 360 -20.25 1.85 -19.97
C SER A 360 -21.69 2.32 -20.21
N ALA A 361 -21.94 3.62 -20.07
CA ALA A 361 -23.26 4.21 -20.37
C ALA A 361 -23.62 4.10 -21.86
N LEU A 362 -22.64 4.26 -22.75
CA LEU A 362 -22.83 4.11 -24.20
C LEU A 362 -23.14 2.65 -24.57
N ALA A 363 -22.39 1.69 -24.03
CA ALA A 363 -22.62 0.25 -24.26
C ALA A 363 -23.99 -0.22 -23.76
N GLY A 364 -24.44 0.28 -22.58
CA GLY A 364 -25.76 -0.02 -22.04
C GLY A 364 -26.93 0.52 -22.88
N LYS A 365 -26.72 1.62 -23.62
CA LYS A 365 -27.71 2.16 -24.58
C LYS A 365 -27.80 1.33 -25.87
N VAL A 366 -26.68 0.75 -26.32
CA VAL A 366 -26.63 -0.09 -27.52
C VAL A 366 -27.25 -1.47 -27.26
N SER A 367 -27.07 -2.06 -26.07
CA SER A 367 -27.65 -3.35 -25.71
C SER A 367 -29.16 -3.34 -25.40
N ARG A 368 -29.78 -2.14 -25.33
CA ARG A 368 -31.23 -1.95 -25.10
C ARG A 368 -31.98 -1.58 -26.39
N ARG A 369 -31.30 -1.58 -27.53
CA ARG A 369 -31.88 -1.56 -28.88
C ARG A 369 -31.72 -2.95 -29.47
#